data_AF-A0A222P574-F1
#
_entry.id   AF-A0A222P574-F1
#
_cell.length_a   1.000
_cell.length_b   1.000
_cell.length_c   1.000
_cell.angle_alpha   90.00
_cell.angle_beta   90.00
_cell.angle_gamma   90.00
#
_symmetry.space_group_name_H-M   'P 1'
#
loop_
_entity.id
_entity.type
_entity.pdbx_description
1 polymer ?
#
loop_
_entity_poly.entity_id
_entity_poly.type
_entity_poly.pdbx_seq_one_letter_code
_entity_poly.pdbx_strand_id
1 'polypeptide(L)' 'MPTVRVKEGENPEYALRRFKRSCEKAGILTELRRREFYEKPTAERKRKQAAAVKRHLKKISRDVTMSARRNVKRKRK' A
#
# COMPACT_ATOMS: atom_id res chain seq x y z
N MET A 1 9.49 -12.59 -0.97
CA MET A 1 8.34 -13.00 -1.80
C MET A 1 7.16 -13.34 -0.90
N PRO A 2 5.92 -12.96 -1.25
CA PRO A 2 4.74 -13.19 -0.40
C PRO A 2 4.33 -14.66 -0.40
N THR A 3 4.04 -15.20 0.79
CA THR A 3 3.53 -16.56 0.98
C THR A 3 2.14 -16.48 1.62
N VAL A 4 1.17 -17.22 1.06
CA VAL A 4 -0.20 -17.31 1.59
C VAL A 4 -0.51 -18.78 1.83
N ARG A 5 -0.74 -19.16 3.09
CA ARG A 5 -1.16 -20.51 3.46
C ARG A 5 -2.69 -20.56 3.41
N VAL A 6 -3.24 -21.48 2.62
CA VAL A 6 -4.68 -21.72 2.48
C VAL A 6 -5.07 -22.84 3.44
N LYS A 7 -6.18 -22.67 4.17
CA LYS A 7 -6.75 -23.73 5.03
C LYS A 7 -7.84 -24.50 4.28
N GLU A 8 -8.02 -25.78 4.63
CA GLU A 8 -9.10 -26.61 4.08
C GLU A 8 -10.46 -26.02 4.47
N GLY A 9 -11.30 -25.73 3.48
CA GLY A 9 -12.60 -25.05 3.62
C GLY A 9 -12.61 -23.56 3.26
N GLU A 10 -11.48 -22.94 2.89
CA GLU A 10 -11.46 -21.58 2.36
C GLU A 10 -11.88 -21.54 0.89
N ASN A 11 -12.75 -20.59 0.52
CA ASN A 11 -13.09 -20.35 -0.88
C ASN A 11 -11.83 -19.87 -1.64
N PRO A 12 -11.42 -20.55 -2.73
CA PRO A 12 -10.18 -20.24 -3.47
C PRO A 12 -10.09 -18.78 -3.95
N GLU A 13 -11.23 -18.16 -4.27
CA GLU A 13 -11.34 -16.74 -4.66
C GLU A 13 -10.76 -15.81 -3.58
N TYR A 14 -10.99 -16.13 -2.31
CA TYR A 14 -10.57 -15.32 -1.17
C TYR A 14 -9.07 -15.46 -0.89
N ALA A 15 -8.53 -16.66 -1.10
CA ALA A 15 -7.08 -16.91 -1.05
C ALA A 15 -6.34 -16.12 -2.14
N LEU A 16 -6.84 -16.13 -3.38
CA LEU A 16 -6.29 -15.35 -4.49
C LEU A 16 -6.32 -13.85 -4.19
N ARG A 17 -7.40 -13.34 -3.60
CA ARG A 17 -7.48 -11.92 -3.23
C ARG A 17 -6.46 -11.53 -2.17
N ARG A 18 -6.22 -12.39 -1.16
CA ARG A 18 -5.16 -12.17 -0.15
C ARG A 18 -3.77 -12.21 -0.78
N PHE A 19 -3.55 -13.11 -1.73
CA PHE A 19 -2.29 -13.19 -2.46
C PHE A 19 -2.02 -11.93 -3.29
N LYS A 20 -3.01 -11.48 -4.09
CA LYS A 20 -2.91 -10.22 -4.86
C LYS A 20 -2.56 -9.03 -3.97
N ARG A 21 -3.26 -8.87 -2.84
CA ARG A 21 -2.94 -7.82 -1.85
C ARG A 21 -1.54 -7.95 -1.25
N SER A 22 -1.06 -9.17 -1.05
CA SER A 22 0.29 -9.42 -0.51
C SER A 22 1.37 -9.07 -1.53
N CYS A 23 1.15 -9.37 -2.81
CA CYS A 23 2.01 -8.94 -3.92
C CYS A 23 2.04 -7.42 -4.10
N GLU A 24 0.89 -6.76 -4.00
CA GLU A 24 0.77 -5.30 -4.03
C GLU A 24 1.47 -4.65 -2.84
N LYS A 25 1.29 -5.21 -1.63
CA LYS A 25 1.95 -4.72 -0.40
C LYS A 25 3.47 -4.88 -0.47
N ALA A 26 3.94 -6.00 -1.01
CA ALA A 26 5.36 -6.25 -1.25
C ALA A 26 5.93 -5.34 -2.36
N GLY A 27 5.09 -4.68 -3.17
CA GLY A 27 5.53 -3.76 -4.20
C GLY A 27 6.21 -4.44 -5.40
N ILE A 28 6.00 -5.74 -5.60
CA ILE A 28 6.67 -6.54 -6.65
C ILE A 28 6.48 -5.90 -8.04
N LEU A 29 5.25 -5.49 -8.37
CA LEU A 29 4.95 -4.82 -9.65
C LEU A 29 5.66 -3.47 -9.79
N THR A 30 5.80 -2.73 -8.68
CA THR A 30 6.52 -1.44 -8.70
C THR A 30 8.03 -1.64 -8.81
N GLU A 31 8.58 -2.71 -8.25
CA GLU A 31 9.98 -3.07 -8.43
C GLU A 31 10.27 -3.51 -9.86
N LEU A 32 9.40 -4.31 -10.46
CA LEU A 32 9.55 -4.80 -11.83
C LEU A 32 9.63 -3.62 -12.80
N ARG A 33 8.66 -2.69 -12.72
CA ARG A 33 8.64 -1.46 -13.53
C ARG A 33 9.84 -0.54 -13.32
N ARG A 34 10.45 -0.59 -12.14
CA ARG A 34 11.66 0.18 -11.82
C ARG A 34 12.93 -0.47 -12.37
N ARG A 35 12.95 -1.80 -12.53
CA ARG A 35 14.10 -2.57 -13.03
C ARG A 35 14.10 -2.73 -14.56
N GLU A 36 12.98 -2.45 -15.23
CA GLU A 36 12.86 -2.51 -16.69
C GLU A 36 13.87 -1.63 -17.44
N PHE A 37 14.32 -0.52 -16.84
CA PHE A 37 15.28 0.40 -17.45
C PHE A 37 16.31 0.88 -16.44
N TYR A 38 17.51 1.23 -16.92
CA TYR A 38 18.51 1.87 -16.09
C TYR A 38 18.04 3.25 -15.66
N GLU A 39 17.90 3.44 -14.36
CA GLU A 39 17.63 4.74 -13.76
C GLU A 39 18.93 5.36 -13.25
N LYS A 40 19.25 6.57 -13.72
CA LYS A 40 20.39 7.33 -13.19
C LYS A 40 20.23 7.54 -11.67
N PRO A 41 21.32 7.52 -10.88
CA PRO A 41 21.24 7.66 -9.42
C PRO A 41 20.50 8.92 -8.94
N THR A 42 20.59 10.02 -9.70
CA THR A 42 19.88 11.27 -9.42
C THR A 42 18.36 11.15 -9.60
N ALA A 43 17.92 10.43 -10.63
CA ALA A 43 16.51 10.15 -10.87
C ALA A 43 15.93 9.24 -9.79
N GLU A 44 16.69 8.22 -9.36
CA GLU A 44 16.27 7.34 -8.26
C GLU A 44 16.07 8.13 -6.95
N ARG A 45 16.99 9.05 -6.62
CA ARG A 45 16.87 9.94 -5.45
C ARG A 45 15.62 10.80 -5.51
N LYS A 46 15.36 11.45 -6.66
CA LYS A 46 14.15 12.26 -6.88
C LYS A 46 12.87 11.44 -6.74
N ARG A 47 12.84 10.23 -7.32
CA ARG A 47 11.70 9.31 -7.22
C ARG A 47 11.41 8.89 -5.79
N LYS A 48 12.44 8.54 -5.02
CA LYS A 48 12.32 8.15 -3.60
C LYS A 48 11.76 9.30 -2.76
N GLN A 49 12.25 10.52 -2.96
CA GLN A 49 11.76 11.71 -2.26
C GLN A 49 10.29 11.99 -2.59
N ALA A 50 9.92 12.00 -3.86
CA ALA A 50 8.54 12.19 -4.29
C ALA A 50 7.59 11.12 -3.71
N ALA A 51 8.02 9.85 -3.69
CA ALA A 51 7.25 8.77 -3.09
C ALA A 51 7.07 8.95 -1.57
N ALA A 52 8.11 9.40 -0.85
CA ALA A 52 8.04 9.68 0.57
C ALA A 52 7.06 10.83 0.89
N VAL A 53 7.16 11.94 0.14
CA VAL A 53 6.26 13.09 0.28
C VAL A 53 4.80 12.66 0.03
N LYS A 54 4.55 11.92 -1.06
CA LYS A 54 3.20 11.40 -1.37
C LYS A 54 2.65 10.51 -0.26
N ARG A 55 3.48 9.63 0.33
CA ARG A 55 3.08 8.77 1.45
C ARG A 55 2.75 9.60 2.70
N HIS A 56 3.54 10.62 3.00
CA HIS A 56 3.31 11.52 4.13
C HIS A 56 1.98 12.28 4.00
N LEU A 57 1.74 12.90 2.83
CA LEU A 57 0.49 13.60 2.56
C LEU A 57 -0.74 12.69 2.67
N LYS A 58 -0.64 11.45 2.17
CA LYS A 58 -1.71 10.45 2.30
C LYS A 58 -1.95 10.03 3.76
N LYS A 59 -0.91 10.02 4.61
CA LYS A 59 -1.06 9.74 6.04
C LYS A 59 -1.82 10.86 6.72
N ILE A 60 -1.42 12.12 6.50
CA ILE A 60 -2.09 13.29 7.08
C ILE A 60 -3.57 13.32 6.71
N SER A 61 -3.90 13.18 5.43
CA SER A 61 -5.30 13.22 4.99
C SER A 61 -6.15 12.10 5.63
N ARG A 62 -5.56 10.91 5.80
CA ARG A 62 -6.20 9.80 6.50
C ARG A 62 -6.43 10.11 7.97
N ASP A 63 -5.44 10.68 8.66
CA ASP A 63 -5.53 11.03 10.07
C ASP A 63 -6.59 12.12 10.31
N VAL A 64 -6.64 13.15 9.45
CA VAL A 64 -7.69 14.18 9.47
C VAL A 64 -9.08 13.56 9.30
N THR A 65 -9.24 12.67 8.30
CA THR A 65 -10.52 12.01 8.02
C THR A 65 -10.94 11.11 9.19
N MET A 66 -10.00 10.40 9.81
CA MET A 66 -10.27 9.54 10.96
C MET A 66 -10.62 10.33 12.22
N SER A 67 -9.94 11.46 12.45
CA SER A 67 -10.24 12.37 13.55
C SER A 67 -11.63 12.98 13.41
N ALA A 68 -11.99 13.45 12.21
CA ALA A 68 -13.33 13.96 11.91
C ALA A 68 -14.42 12.91 12.18
N ARG A 69 -14.21 11.67 11.73
CA ARG A 69 -15.15 10.56 11.99
C ARG A 69 -15.32 10.26 13.48
N ARG A 70 -14.24 10.34 14.28
CA ARG A 70 -14.29 10.15 15.74
C ARG A 70 -15.09 11.27 16.41
N ASN A 71 -14.87 12.52 16.01
CA ASN A 71 -15.62 13.65 16.53
C ASN A 71 -17.11 13.57 16.20
N VAL A 72 -17.48 13.13 14.98
CA VAL A 72 -18.88 12.89 14.61
C VAL A 72 -19.51 11.79 15.46
N LYS A 73 -18.82 10.68 15.72
CA LYS A 73 -19.32 9.62 16.62
C LYS A 73 -19.51 10.10 18.05
N ARG A 74 -18.60 10.95 18.56
CA ARG A 74 -18.71 11.54 19.90
C ARG A 74 -19.88 12.51 20.02
N LYS A 75 -20.16 13.32 18.99
CA LYS A 75 -21.30 14.26 18.97
C LYS A 75 -22.68 13.59 18.84
N ARG A 76 -22.72 12.33 18.41
CA ARG A 76 -23.96 11.55 18.21
C ARG A 76 -24.32 10.65 19.40
N LYS A 77 -23.48 10.63 20.43
CA LYS A 77 -23.70 9.92 21.69
C LYS A 77 -24.04 10.93 22.76
#